data_AF-E3UKR4-F1
#
_entry.id   AF-E3UKR4-F1
#
_cell.length_a   1.000
_cell.length_b   1.000
_cell.length_c   1.000
_cell.angle_alpha   90.00
_cell.angle_beta   90.00
_cell.angle_gamma   90.00
#
_symmetry.space_group_name_H-M   'P 1'
#
loop_
_entity.id
_entity.type
_entity.pdbx_description
1 polymer ?
#
loop_
_entity_poly.entity_id
_entity_poly.type
_entity_poly.pdbx_seq_one_letter_code
_entity_poly.pdbx_strand_id
1 'polypeptide(L)' 'VTKEPMLIKVRFLQTIMVSILIGVIYFGQNLDQDGVMNINGAIFMFLTNMTFQNIFAVINV' A
#
# COMPACT_ATOMS: atom_id res chain seq x y z
N VAL A 1 -4.51 10.37 -25.45
CA VAL A 1 -3.52 10.27 -24.35
C VAL A 1 -4.07 9.33 -23.30
N THR A 2 -3.99 8.02 -23.57
CA THR A 2 -4.25 6.91 -22.62
C THR A 2 -3.48 5.74 -23.20
N LYS A 3 -2.16 5.70 -22.92
CA LYS A 3 -1.28 4.76 -23.64
C LYS A 3 -1.60 3.30 -23.32
N GLU A 4 -2.12 2.97 -22.13
CA GLU A 4 -2.55 1.61 -21.77
C GLU A 4 -3.66 1.62 -20.70
N PRO A 5 -4.96 1.69 -21.07
CA PRO A 5 -6.06 1.81 -20.11
C PRO A 5 -6.21 0.56 -19.22
N MET A 6 -5.79 -0.62 -19.70
CA MET A 6 -5.84 -1.86 -18.93
C MET A 6 -4.85 -1.85 -17.76
N LEU A 7 -3.60 -1.41 -18.00
CA LEU A 7 -2.57 -1.36 -16.96
C LEU A 7 -2.95 -0.41 -15.83
N ILE A 8 -3.53 0.75 -16.17
CA ILE A 8 -4.02 1.74 -15.20
C ILE A 8 -5.13 1.15 -14.33
N LYS A 9 -6.11 0.45 -14.93
CA LYS A 9 -7.20 -0.21 -14.20
C LYS A 9 -6.68 -1.28 -13.23
N VAL A 10 -5.72 -2.10 -13.66
CA VAL A 10 -5.12 -3.14 -12.81
C VAL A 10 -4.37 -2.52 -11.64
N ARG A 11 -3.54 -1.50 -11.87
CA ARG A 11 -2.82 -0.80 -10.80
C ARG A 11 -3.76 -0.12 -9.81
N PHE A 12 -4.84 0.48 -10.30
CA PHE A 12 -5.85 1.09 -9.46
C PHE A 12 -6.55 0.07 -8.56
N LEU A 13 -7.00 -1.06 -9.14
CA LEU A 13 -7.63 -2.15 -8.39
C LEU A 13 -6.66 -2.76 -7.36
N GLN A 14 -5.40 -2.98 -7.75
CA GLN A 14 -4.39 -3.54 -6.87
C GLN A 14 -4.12 -2.63 -5.67
N THR A 15 -3.98 -1.32 -5.88
CA THR A 15 -3.79 -0.36 -4.78
C THR A 15 -4.98 -0.35 -3.82
N ILE A 16 -6.21 -0.44 -4.32
CA ILE A 16 -7.41 -0.55 -3.49
C ILE A 16 -7.41 -1.85 -2.69
N MET A 17 -7.05 -2.97 -3.30
CA MET A 17 -7.00 -4.25 -2.59
C MET A 17 -5.97 -4.24 -1.46
N VAL A 18 -4.78 -3.69 -1.70
CA VAL A 18 -3.74 -3.64 -0.66
C VAL A 18 -4.08 -2.64 0.44
N SER A 19 -4.66 -1.49 0.10
CA SER A 19 -5.09 -0.52 1.12
C SER A 19 -6.19 -1.07 2.03
N ILE A 20 -7.15 -1.81 1.48
CA ILE A 20 -8.18 -2.51 2.25
C ILE A 20 -7.55 -3.59 3.13
N LEU A 21 -6.63 -4.40 2.60
CA LEU A 21 -5.96 -5.45 3.35
C LEU A 21 -5.19 -4.89 4.56
N ILE A 22 -4.39 -3.85 4.37
CA ILE A 22 -3.66 -3.18 5.46
C ILE A 22 -4.66 -2.55 6.45
N GLY A 23 -5.71 -1.90 5.96
CA GLY A 23 -6.74 -1.29 6.79
C GLY A 23 -7.48 -2.29 7.68
N VAL A 24 -7.72 -3.52 7.19
CA VAL A 24 -8.34 -4.59 7.98
C VAL A 24 -7.37 -5.16 9.03
N ILE A 25 -6.09 -5.36 8.68
CA ILE A 25 -5.06 -5.88 9.61
C ILE A 25 -4.88 -4.95 10.82
N TYR A 26 -4.87 -3.64 10.57
CA TYR A 26 -4.68 -2.63 11.61
C TYR A 26 -6.01 -2.01 12.07
N PHE A 27 -7.16 -2.65 11.81
CA PHE A 27 -8.46 -2.12 12.26
C PHE A 27 -8.57 -2.18 13.79
N GLY A 28 -9.17 -1.15 14.40
CA GLY A 28 -9.49 -1.14 15.84
C GLY A 28 -8.28 -1.03 16.78
N GLN A 29 -7.25 -0.26 16.41
CA GLN A 29 -6.12 -0.01 17.32
C GLN A 29 -6.54 0.80 18.55
N ASN A 30 -6.04 0.40 19.72
CA ASN A 30 -6.18 1.15 20.96
C ASN A 30 -5.07 2.20 21.06
N LEU A 31 -5.30 3.31 21.76
CA LEU A 31 -4.29 4.33 22.00
C LEU A 31 -3.44 3.98 23.22
N ASP A 32 -2.73 2.86 23.14
CA ASP A 32 -1.73 2.41 24.11
C ASP A 32 -0.33 2.31 23.45
N GLN A 33 0.67 1.88 24.22
CA GLN A 33 2.04 1.75 23.72
C GLN A 33 2.15 0.74 22.55
N ASP A 34 1.36 -0.33 22.59
CA ASP A 34 1.32 -1.35 21.54
C ASP A 34 0.60 -0.81 20.29
N GLY A 35 -0.42 0.02 20.48
CA GLY A 35 -1.15 0.71 19.43
C GLY A 35 -0.32 1.77 18.71
N VAL A 36 0.52 2.53 19.43
CA VAL A 36 1.49 3.44 18.80
C VAL A 36 2.47 2.65 17.93
N MET A 37 2.92 1.47 18.38
CA MET A 37 3.77 0.59 17.58
C MET A 37 3.03 0.06 16.34
N ASN A 38 1.77 -0.36 16.48
CA ASN A 38 0.97 -0.83 15.36
C ASN A 38 0.67 0.26 14.32
N ILE A 39 0.39 1.49 14.74
CA ILE A 39 0.20 2.63 13.83
C ILE A 39 1.50 2.89 13.04
N ASN A 40 2.65 2.86 13.71
CA ASN A 40 3.95 2.99 13.04
C ASN A 40 4.20 1.84 12.05
N GLY A 41 3.82 0.60 12.41
CA GLY A 41 3.87 -0.57 11.53
C GLY A 41 2.97 -0.42 10.29
N ALA A 42 1.76 0.11 10.45
CA ALA A 42 0.85 0.40 9.34
C ALA A 42 1.43 1.43 8.36
N ILE A 43 2.01 2.52 8.89
CA ILE A 43 2.67 3.55 8.07
C ILE A 43 3.88 2.98 7.33
N PHE A 44 4.71 2.18 8.01
CA PHE A 44 5.83 1.48 7.37
C PHE A 44 5.35 0.60 6.21
N MET A 45 4.29 -0.18 6.43
CA MET A 45 3.72 -1.06 5.40
C MET A 45 3.23 -0.28 4.17
N PHE A 46 2.61 0.90 4.37
CA PHE A 46 2.21 1.78 3.28
C PHE A 46 3.40 2.34 2.50
N LEU A 47 4.44 2.82 3.19
CA LEU A 47 5.65 3.34 2.57
C LEU A 47 6.36 2.25 1.75
N THR A 48 6.54 1.07 2.34
CA THR A 48 7.13 -0.08 1.66
C THR A 48 6.33 -0.48 0.42
N ASN A 49 4.99 -0.46 0.50
CA ASN A 49 4.14 -0.73 -0.66
C ASN A 49 4.38 0.29 -1.80
N MET A 50 4.44 1.58 -1.48
CA MET A 50 4.71 2.64 -2.44
C MET A 50 6.11 2.51 -3.05
N THR A 51 7.12 2.19 -2.24
CA THR A 51 8.50 1.99 -2.72
C THR A 51 8.60 0.78 -3.65
N PHE A 52 7.99 -0.37 -3.32
CA PHE A 52 8.02 -1.56 -4.18
C PHE A 52 7.31 -1.34 -5.52
N GLN A 53 6.20 -0.60 -5.54
CA GLN A 53 5.52 -0.26 -6.80
C GLN A 53 6.43 0.56 -7.74
N ASN A 54 7.28 1.42 -7.17
CA ASN A 54 8.23 2.24 -7.93
C ASN A 54 9.48 1.45 -8.38
N ILE A 55 9.90 0.42 -7.63
CA ILE A 55 11.05 -0.42 -7.97
C ILE A 55 10.82 -1.18 -9.30
N PHE A 56 9.60 -1.65 -9.57
CA PHE A 56 9.29 -2.33 -10.84
C PHE A 56 9.50 -1.45 -12.09
N ALA A 57 9.34 -0.13 -11.96
CA ALA A 57 9.60 0.80 -13.06
C ALA A 57 11.09 0.98 -13.36
N VAL A 58 11.96 0.67 -12.39
CA VAL A 58 13.42 0.87 -12.47
C VAL A 58 14.14 -0.42 -12.86
N ILE A 59 13.73 -1.58 -12.35
CA ILE A 59 14.37 -2.87 -12.64
C ILE A 59 14.09 -3.34 -14.08
N ASN A 60 12.97 -2.92 -14.68
CA ASN A 60 12.60 -3.28 -16.05
C ASN A 60 13.17 -2.33 -17.12
N VAL A 61 14.27 -1.62 -16.81
CA VAL A 61 15.02 -0.79 -17.77
C VAL A 61 16.29 -1.50 -18.23
#